data_AF-A0A1L9V427-F1
#
_entry.id   AF-A0A1L9V427-F1
#
_cell.length_a   1.000
_cell.length_b   1.000
_cell.length_c   1.000
_cell.angle_alpha   90.00
_cell.angle_beta   90.00
_cell.angle_gamma   90.00
#
_symmetry.space_group_name_H-M   'P 1'
#
loop_
_entity.id
_entity.type
_entity.pdbx_description
1 polymer ?
#
loop_
_entity_poly.entity_id
_entity_poly.type
_entity_poly.pdbx_seq_one_letter_code
_entity_poly.pdbx_strand_id
1 'polypeptide(L)'
;VVENVASLCPRRTVVITHSGGANTMPWASNPDVVGIIAAHYPGQESGNAIVDVLFGDVNPSGRLPYTISNHTEDYGAQAQILNVTGPDATEPWAWQSNFTQGLLIDYRHFDSNNIAPLYEFGYGLSYTTFELVSELSVPGRSGTVSPYPAPTNSTLALGGNPNLWKTVAACSSSVKNTGSVAGATVVQLARFTA
;
A
#
# COMPACT_ATOMS: atom_id res chain seq x y z
N VAL A 1 11.37 -10.88 -20.68
CA VAL A 1 11.94 -9.61 -21.19
C VAL A 1 12.96 -9.05 -20.21
N VAL A 2 12.59 -8.73 -18.97
CA VAL A 2 13.52 -8.15 -17.98
C VAL A 2 14.79 -8.99 -17.82
N GLU A 3 14.67 -10.30 -17.59
CA GLU A 3 15.82 -11.22 -17.46
C GLU A 3 16.78 -11.19 -18.68
N ASN A 4 16.22 -11.13 -19.89
CA ASN A 4 17.03 -11.06 -21.10
C ASN A 4 17.78 -9.72 -21.21
N VAL A 5 17.15 -8.61 -20.80
CA VAL A 5 17.83 -7.29 -20.77
C VAL A 5 18.89 -7.27 -19.69
N ALA A 6 18.56 -7.75 -18.49
CA ALA A 6 19.45 -7.81 -17.33
C ALA A 6 20.73 -8.62 -17.66
N SER A 7 20.59 -9.78 -18.30
CA SER A 7 21.75 -10.60 -18.71
C SER A 7 22.65 -9.94 -19.76
N LEU A 8 22.11 -9.05 -20.60
CA LEU A 8 22.88 -8.30 -21.60
C LEU A 8 23.43 -6.97 -21.06
N CYS A 9 22.88 -6.46 -19.95
CA CYS A 9 23.22 -5.18 -19.34
C CYS A 9 23.51 -5.34 -17.84
N PRO A 10 24.63 -6.00 -17.46
CA PRO A 10 24.92 -6.30 -16.06
C PRO A 10 25.01 -5.05 -15.18
N ARG A 11 24.34 -5.09 -14.03
CA ARG A 11 24.22 -4.01 -13.02
C ARG A 11 23.81 -2.64 -13.56
N ARG A 12 22.99 -2.60 -14.60
CA ARG A 12 22.60 -1.34 -15.28
C ARG A 12 21.13 -1.29 -15.67
N THR A 13 20.34 -2.30 -15.32
CA THR A 13 18.94 -2.36 -15.74
C THR A 13 18.06 -1.64 -14.73
N VAL A 14 17.32 -0.63 -15.19
CA VAL A 14 16.25 0.02 -14.43
C VAL A 14 14.93 -0.39 -15.05
N VAL A 15 13.99 -0.87 -14.24
CA VAL A 15 12.67 -1.30 -14.72
C VAL A 15 11.61 -0.30 -14.30
N ILE A 16 10.83 0.18 -15.25
CA ILE A 16 9.68 1.04 -15.00
C ILE A 16 8.44 0.26 -15.39
N THR A 17 7.46 0.21 -14.50
CA THR A 17 6.21 -0.53 -14.71
C THR A 17 5.04 0.44 -14.81
N HIS A 18 4.20 0.23 -15.83
CA HIS A 18 2.93 0.92 -16.02
C HIS A 18 1.80 -0.10 -15.90
N SER A 19 1.22 -0.22 -14.70
CA SER A 19 0.17 -1.19 -14.39
C SER A 19 -0.93 -0.58 -13.54
N GLY A 20 -2.14 -1.13 -13.63
CA GLY A 20 -3.29 -0.71 -12.82
C GLY A 20 -3.30 -1.29 -11.41
N GLY A 21 -2.35 -2.16 -11.08
CA GLY A 21 -2.28 -2.85 -9.80
C GLY A 21 -0.97 -3.63 -9.64
N ALA A 22 -0.96 -4.53 -8.66
CA ALA A 22 0.19 -5.35 -8.32
C ALA A 22 0.68 -6.18 -9.52
N ASN A 23 2.00 -6.11 -9.75
CA ASN A 23 2.69 -6.93 -10.75
C ASN A 23 3.40 -8.08 -10.05
N THR A 24 3.42 -9.25 -10.68
CA THR A 24 4.37 -10.30 -10.30
C THR A 24 5.75 -9.93 -10.84
N MET A 25 6.76 -9.91 -9.96
CA MET A 25 8.11 -9.48 -10.29
C MET A 25 9.14 -10.54 -9.86
N PRO A 26 9.13 -11.75 -10.46
CA PRO A 26 10.06 -12.82 -10.09
C PRO A 26 11.54 -12.46 -10.29
N TRP A 27 11.81 -11.42 -11.08
CA TRP A 27 13.13 -10.87 -11.39
C TRP A 27 13.55 -9.73 -10.42
N ALA A 28 12.73 -9.35 -9.44
CA ALA A 28 13.01 -8.21 -8.57
C ALA A 28 14.29 -8.37 -7.73
N SER A 29 14.70 -9.61 -7.46
CA SER A 29 15.94 -9.94 -6.75
C SER A 29 17.14 -10.16 -7.67
N ASN A 30 16.99 -9.99 -8.99
CA ASN A 30 18.09 -10.12 -9.94
C ASN A 30 19.11 -8.98 -9.68
N PRO A 31 20.40 -9.29 -9.41
CA PRO A 31 21.41 -8.29 -9.07
C PRO A 31 21.77 -7.31 -10.20
N ASP A 32 21.38 -7.62 -11.45
CA ASP A 32 21.59 -6.75 -12.60
C ASP A 32 20.47 -5.69 -12.76
N VAL A 33 19.36 -5.87 -12.04
CA VAL A 33 18.29 -4.88 -11.89
C VAL A 33 18.62 -3.96 -10.71
N VAL A 34 18.99 -2.72 -11.01
CA VAL A 34 19.50 -1.75 -10.01
C VAL A 34 18.44 -0.74 -9.53
N GLY A 35 17.25 -0.75 -10.14
CA GLY A 35 16.15 0.12 -9.73
C GLY A 35 14.83 -0.32 -10.34
N ILE A 36 13.75 -0.14 -9.57
CA ILE A 36 12.38 -0.46 -9.99
C ILE A 36 11.48 0.73 -9.65
N ILE A 37 10.73 1.22 -10.63
CA ILE A 37 9.77 2.31 -10.46
C ILE A 37 8.37 1.82 -10.88
N ALA A 38 7.43 1.87 -9.95
CA ALA A 38 6.01 1.64 -10.23
C ALA A 38 5.33 2.95 -10.61
N ALA A 39 5.29 3.26 -11.91
CA ALA A 39 4.74 4.51 -12.44
C ALA A 39 3.22 4.49 -12.61
N HIS A 40 2.58 3.33 -12.47
CA HIS A 40 1.13 3.12 -12.60
C HIS A 40 0.59 3.70 -13.93
N TYR A 41 -0.42 4.57 -13.89
CA TYR A 41 -0.99 5.26 -15.05
C TYR A 41 -0.82 6.78 -14.91
N PRO A 42 0.34 7.33 -15.30
CA PRO A 42 0.70 8.74 -15.09
C PRO A 42 0.08 9.71 -16.12
N GLY A 43 -0.81 9.24 -16.99
CA GLY A 43 -1.45 10.06 -18.01
C GLY A 43 -0.49 10.57 -19.10
N GLN A 44 -0.85 11.70 -19.72
CA GLN A 44 -0.13 12.26 -20.87
C GLN A 44 1.30 12.72 -20.56
N GLU A 45 1.59 13.09 -19.30
CA GLU A 45 2.91 13.59 -18.87
C GLU A 45 3.85 12.47 -18.37
N SER A 46 3.56 11.21 -18.74
CA SER A 46 4.30 10.02 -18.31
C SER A 46 5.82 10.17 -18.42
N GLY A 47 6.31 10.55 -19.61
CA GLY A 47 7.74 10.67 -19.87
C GLY A 47 8.40 11.75 -19.02
N ASN A 48 7.81 12.95 -18.99
CA ASN A 48 8.30 14.10 -18.24
C ASN A 48 8.40 13.77 -16.74
N ALA A 49 7.33 13.24 -16.16
CA ALA A 49 7.31 12.90 -14.73
C ALA A 49 8.34 11.81 -14.35
N ILE A 50 8.57 10.84 -15.24
CA ILE A 50 9.52 9.75 -14.99
C ILE A 50 10.97 10.25 -15.07
N VAL A 51 11.31 11.09 -16.05
CA VAL A 51 12.69 11.57 -16.21
C VAL A 51 13.11 12.48 -15.07
N ASP A 52 12.21 13.35 -14.57
CA ASP A 52 12.49 14.20 -13.41
C ASP A 52 12.90 13.36 -12.19
N VAL A 53 12.29 12.20 -12.00
CA VAL A 53 12.66 11.26 -10.94
C VAL A 53 13.98 10.58 -11.25
N LEU A 54 14.13 9.98 -12.45
CA LEU A 54 15.33 9.21 -12.81
C LEU A 54 16.63 10.02 -12.73
N PHE A 55 16.57 11.31 -13.09
CA PHE A 55 17.71 12.21 -13.07
C PHE A 55 17.89 12.93 -11.72
N GLY A 56 16.96 12.75 -10.78
CA GLY A 56 17.04 13.31 -9.44
C GLY A 56 16.64 14.79 -9.34
N ASP A 57 16.00 15.35 -10.38
CA ASP A 57 15.39 16.68 -10.32
C ASP A 57 14.25 16.70 -9.28
N VAL A 58 13.56 15.56 -9.12
CA VAL A 58 12.59 15.32 -8.06
C VAL A 58 12.91 14.01 -7.32
N ASN A 59 12.92 14.07 -5.99
CA ASN A 59 13.08 12.88 -5.16
C ASN A 59 11.79 12.03 -5.19
N PRO A 60 11.86 10.71 -5.43
CA PRO A 60 10.68 9.86 -5.40
C PRO A 60 10.08 9.84 -3.98
N SER A 61 8.81 10.23 -3.87
CA SER A 61 8.07 10.28 -2.60
C SER A 61 6.82 9.40 -2.58
N GLY A 62 6.53 8.70 -3.67
CA GLY A 62 5.39 7.79 -3.79
C GLY A 62 5.50 6.58 -2.86
N ARG A 63 4.35 6.08 -2.40
CA ARG A 63 4.23 4.87 -1.59
C ARG A 63 3.17 3.96 -2.19
N LEU A 64 3.37 2.64 -2.09
CA LEU A 64 2.44 1.68 -2.65
C LEU A 64 1.07 1.77 -1.97
N PRO A 65 -0.02 1.91 -2.76
CA PRO A 65 -1.39 1.91 -2.22
C PRO A 65 -1.98 0.50 -2.05
N TYR A 66 -1.17 -0.54 -2.28
CA TYR A 66 -1.51 -1.96 -2.17
C TYR A 66 -0.26 -2.76 -1.86
N THR A 67 -0.42 -4.01 -1.44
CA THR A 67 0.70 -4.92 -1.18
C THR A 67 1.19 -5.55 -2.49
N ILE A 68 2.50 -5.71 -2.67
CA ILE A 68 3.05 -6.52 -3.76
C ILE A 68 3.58 -7.81 -3.15
N SER A 69 2.98 -8.92 -3.54
CA SER A 69 3.33 -10.24 -3.01
C SER A 69 4.60 -10.79 -3.66
N ASN A 70 5.20 -11.76 -3.00
CA ASN A 70 6.33 -12.51 -3.57
C ASN A 70 5.80 -13.53 -4.59
N HIS A 71 4.70 -14.19 -4.23
CA HIS A 71 3.96 -15.12 -5.07
C HIS A 71 2.50 -14.71 -5.17
N THR A 72 1.82 -15.04 -6.27
CA THR A 72 0.39 -14.65 -6.43
C THR A 72 -0.48 -15.36 -5.39
N GLU A 73 -0.07 -16.57 -5.02
CA GLU A 73 -0.72 -17.47 -4.08
C GLU A 73 -0.68 -16.94 -2.64
N ASP A 74 0.21 -15.99 -2.33
CA ASP A 74 0.31 -15.35 -1.01
C ASP A 74 -0.95 -14.53 -0.67
N TYR A 75 -1.76 -14.17 -1.65
CA TYR A 75 -3.09 -13.58 -1.44
C TYR A 75 -4.18 -14.61 -1.13
N GLY A 76 -3.81 -15.90 -1.03
CA GLY A 76 -4.71 -17.01 -0.74
C GLY A 76 -5.58 -17.43 -1.93
N ALA A 77 -6.43 -18.43 -1.68
CA ALA A 77 -7.37 -18.94 -2.67
C ALA A 77 -8.36 -17.86 -3.17
N GLN A 78 -8.57 -16.80 -2.39
CA GLN A 78 -9.47 -15.69 -2.71
C GLN A 78 -8.94 -14.80 -3.85
N ALA A 79 -7.62 -14.74 -4.08
CA ALA A 79 -7.07 -14.03 -5.25
C ALA A 79 -7.32 -14.78 -6.57
N GLN A 80 -7.70 -16.05 -6.51
CA GLN A 80 -8.06 -16.82 -7.70
C GLN A 80 -9.51 -16.53 -8.08
N ILE A 81 -9.74 -15.40 -8.75
CA ILE A 81 -11.05 -14.97 -9.29
C ILE A 81 -11.62 -15.96 -10.33
N LEU A 82 -10.84 -16.97 -10.74
CA LEU A 82 -11.11 -17.78 -11.93
C LEU A 82 -11.98 -19.03 -11.68
N ASN A 83 -12.31 -19.39 -10.43
CA ASN A 83 -13.17 -20.56 -10.16
C ASN A 83 -14.47 -20.16 -9.43
N VAL A 84 -15.37 -19.50 -10.16
CA VAL A 84 -16.67 -19.00 -9.67
C VAL A 84 -17.77 -20.06 -9.58
N THR A 85 -17.47 -21.32 -9.90
CA THR A 85 -18.33 -22.47 -9.64
C THR A 85 -17.94 -23.10 -8.30
N GLY A 86 -18.42 -22.50 -7.21
CA GLY A 86 -18.33 -23.11 -5.89
C GLY A 86 -19.10 -24.45 -5.84
N PRO A 87 -18.77 -25.36 -4.90
CA PRO A 87 -19.51 -26.61 -4.73
C PRO A 87 -20.99 -26.40 -4.42
N ASP A 88 -21.35 -25.22 -3.90
CA ASP A 88 -22.72 -24.81 -3.55
C ASP A 88 -23.49 -24.18 -4.72
N ALA A 89 -22.89 -24.07 -5.92
CA ALA A 89 -23.58 -23.56 -7.09
C ALA A 89 -24.62 -24.61 -7.56
N THR A 90 -25.88 -24.39 -7.19
CA THR A 90 -26.98 -25.31 -7.55
C THR A 90 -27.44 -25.18 -8.99
N GLU A 91 -27.11 -24.06 -9.64
CA GLU A 91 -27.57 -23.72 -11.00
C GLU A 91 -26.45 -23.03 -11.82
N PRO A 92 -26.41 -23.19 -13.15
CA PRO A 92 -25.36 -22.61 -14.02
C PRO A 92 -25.24 -21.08 -14.00
N TRP A 93 -26.26 -20.38 -13.48
CA TRP A 93 -26.36 -18.93 -13.39
C TRP A 93 -26.24 -18.40 -11.95
N ALA A 94 -26.01 -19.28 -10.98
CA ALA A 94 -25.93 -18.94 -9.55
C ALA A 94 -24.48 -18.93 -9.04
N TRP A 95 -23.59 -18.16 -9.68
CA TRP A 95 -22.20 -18.01 -9.24
C TRP A 95 -22.10 -17.47 -7.81
N GLN A 96 -21.22 -18.06 -7.02
CA GLN A 96 -21.03 -17.71 -5.61
C GLN A 96 -19.64 -17.15 -5.38
N SER A 97 -19.56 -16.14 -4.52
CA SER A 97 -18.30 -15.63 -3.98
C SER A 97 -18.48 -15.33 -2.50
N ASN A 98 -17.99 -16.24 -1.66
CA ASN A 98 -18.13 -16.15 -0.22
C ASN A 98 -16.96 -15.36 0.37
N PHE A 99 -17.24 -14.20 0.97
CA PHE A 99 -16.23 -13.31 1.53
C PHE A 99 -15.87 -13.73 2.97
N THR A 100 -15.44 -14.99 3.14
CA THR A 100 -15.15 -15.59 4.45
C THR A 100 -13.99 -14.91 5.17
N GLN A 101 -13.11 -14.23 4.44
CA GLN A 101 -11.99 -13.44 4.96
C GLN A 101 -12.44 -12.16 5.68
N GLY A 102 -13.67 -11.69 5.46
CA GLY A 102 -14.17 -10.44 6.03
C GLY A 102 -13.27 -9.25 5.70
N LEU A 103 -12.72 -8.59 6.73
CA LEU A 103 -11.87 -7.40 6.59
C LEU A 103 -10.40 -7.72 6.28
N LEU A 104 -10.00 -8.99 6.28
CA LEU A 104 -8.62 -9.44 6.08
C LEU A 104 -8.29 -9.53 4.59
N ILE A 105 -8.14 -8.36 3.96
CA ILE A 105 -7.73 -8.19 2.56
C ILE A 105 -6.45 -7.34 2.49
N ASP A 106 -5.69 -7.48 1.40
CA ASP A 106 -4.42 -6.77 1.18
C ASP A 106 -3.49 -6.91 2.41
N TYR A 107 -2.85 -5.84 2.89
CA TYR A 107 -1.90 -5.89 3.99
C TYR A 107 -2.45 -6.55 5.26
N ARG A 108 -3.77 -6.45 5.53
CA ARG A 108 -4.38 -7.10 6.71
C ARG A 108 -4.34 -8.62 6.59
N HIS A 109 -4.47 -9.16 5.38
CA HIS A 109 -4.31 -10.58 5.13
C HIS A 109 -2.87 -11.03 5.40
N PHE A 110 -1.90 -10.27 4.89
CA PHE A 110 -0.48 -10.54 5.06
C PHE A 110 -0.09 -10.50 6.54
N ASP A 111 -0.51 -9.45 7.24
CA ASP A 111 -0.29 -9.27 8.68
C ASP A 111 -0.91 -10.43 9.48
N SER A 112 -2.19 -10.77 9.22
CA SER A 112 -2.90 -11.79 10.00
C SER A 112 -2.35 -13.21 9.81
N ASN A 113 -1.74 -13.48 8.65
CA ASN A 113 -1.19 -14.80 8.31
C ASN A 113 0.33 -14.85 8.42
N ASN A 114 0.98 -13.77 8.88
CA ASN A 114 2.44 -13.65 8.99
C ASN A 114 3.15 -13.97 7.65
N ILE A 115 2.61 -13.45 6.55
CA ILE A 115 3.16 -13.61 5.21
C ILE A 115 4.04 -12.39 4.89
N ALA A 116 5.29 -12.62 4.49
CA ALA A 116 6.19 -11.55 4.09
C ALA A 116 5.91 -11.13 2.63
N PRO A 117 5.50 -9.87 2.38
CA PRO A 117 5.35 -9.37 1.01
C PRO A 117 6.71 -9.13 0.34
N LEU A 118 6.72 -8.99 -0.98
CA LEU A 118 7.89 -8.49 -1.70
C LEU A 118 8.07 -6.98 -1.43
N TYR A 119 6.98 -6.22 -1.48
CA TYR A 119 6.91 -4.83 -1.05
C TYR A 119 5.58 -4.60 -0.33
N GLU A 120 5.63 -4.10 0.91
CA GLU A 120 4.46 -3.91 1.75
C GLU A 120 3.59 -2.72 1.33
N PHE A 121 2.33 -2.72 1.78
CA PHE A 121 1.47 -1.54 1.70
C PHE A 121 2.17 -0.34 2.35
N GLY A 122 2.18 0.80 1.66
CA GLY A 122 2.86 2.00 2.13
C GLY A 122 4.38 1.99 1.92
N TYR A 123 4.96 0.96 1.30
CA TYR A 123 6.38 0.92 0.97
C TYR A 123 6.74 1.89 -0.15
N GLY A 124 7.96 2.43 -0.09
CA GLY A 124 8.57 3.20 -1.17
C GLY A 124 9.94 3.72 -0.75
N LEU A 125 10.86 3.81 -1.70
CA LEU A 125 12.18 4.39 -1.43
C LEU A 125 12.20 5.88 -1.76
N SER A 126 13.20 6.57 -1.22
CA SER A 126 13.54 7.95 -1.55
C SER A 126 15.06 8.01 -1.79
N TYR A 127 15.55 9.04 -2.47
CA TYR A 127 17.01 9.25 -2.59
C TYR A 127 17.69 9.71 -1.30
N THR A 128 16.90 9.95 -0.24
CA THR A 128 17.36 10.21 1.12
C THR A 128 16.64 9.32 2.14
N THR A 129 17.13 9.31 3.37
CA THR A 129 16.56 8.56 4.50
C THR A 129 15.85 9.48 5.49
N PHE A 130 14.85 8.94 6.19
CA PHE A 130 14.08 9.67 7.20
C PHE A 130 13.99 8.84 8.47
N GLU A 131 14.07 9.52 9.61
CA GLU A 131 13.93 8.91 10.94
C GLU A 131 12.87 9.64 11.75
N LEU A 132 12.09 8.87 12.52
CA LEU A 132 11.28 9.44 13.59
C LEU A 132 12.23 9.85 14.72
N VAL A 133 12.27 11.14 15.02
CA VAL A 133 13.17 11.73 16.03
C VAL A 133 12.46 12.06 17.34
N SER A 134 11.17 11.74 17.43
CA SER A 134 10.42 11.81 18.68
C SER A 134 9.49 10.62 18.78
N GLU A 135 9.28 10.17 20.02
CA GLU A 135 8.21 9.24 20.34
C GLU A 135 6.84 9.79 19.89
N LEU A 136 5.90 8.88 19.66
CA LEU A 136 4.52 9.25 19.34
C LEU A 136 3.87 9.88 20.57
N SER A 137 3.60 11.18 20.51
CA SER A 137 2.79 11.88 21.49
C SER A 137 1.31 11.60 21.20
N VAL A 138 0.66 10.90 22.13
CA VAL A 138 -0.79 10.69 22.14
C VAL A 138 -1.34 11.45 23.33
N PRO A 139 -1.66 12.76 23.19
CA PRO A 139 -2.28 13.50 24.28
C PRO A 139 -3.56 12.80 24.72
N GLY A 140 -3.84 12.86 26.02
CA GLY A 140 -5.02 12.24 26.62
C GLY A 140 -6.30 12.55 25.80
N ARG A 141 -7.18 11.55 25.70
CA ARG A 141 -8.41 11.62 24.90
C ARG A 141 -9.20 12.88 25.28
N SER A 142 -9.75 13.57 24.28
CA SER A 142 -10.63 14.70 24.54
C SER A 142 -11.97 14.20 25.08
N GLY A 143 -12.14 14.21 26.40
CA GLY A 143 -13.37 13.83 27.09
C GLY A 143 -13.59 12.31 27.21
N THR A 144 -14.78 11.93 27.67
CA THR A 144 -15.21 10.53 27.80
C THR A 144 -15.54 9.94 26.43
N VAL A 145 -14.68 9.05 25.92
CA VAL A 145 -14.90 8.35 24.65
C VAL A 145 -15.74 7.09 24.91
N SER A 146 -16.98 7.09 24.41
CA SER A 146 -17.85 5.91 24.36
C SER A 146 -17.49 5.05 23.13
N PRO A 147 -17.59 3.70 23.21
CA PRO A 147 -17.49 2.83 22.04
C PRO A 147 -18.55 3.13 20.96
N TYR A 148 -19.66 3.73 21.36
CA TYR A 148 -20.77 4.09 20.47
C TYR A 148 -20.99 5.61 20.43
N PRO A 149 -21.22 6.19 19.25
CA PRO A 149 -21.58 7.59 19.13
C PRO A 149 -22.93 7.86 19.81
N ALA A 150 -23.11 9.05 20.36
CA ALA A 150 -24.41 9.45 20.88
C ALA A 150 -25.46 9.40 19.74
N PRO A 151 -26.68 8.87 20.01
CA PRO A 151 -27.76 8.85 19.04
C PRO A 151 -28.10 10.28 18.59
N THR A 152 -28.51 10.44 17.34
CA THR A 152 -28.88 11.76 16.79
C THR A 152 -30.33 11.75 16.33
N ASN A 153 -31.09 12.75 16.76
CA ASN A 153 -32.49 12.93 16.35
C ASN A 153 -32.61 13.69 15.01
N SER A 154 -31.49 14.11 14.41
CA SER A 154 -31.46 14.72 13.08
C SER A 154 -31.55 13.64 12.00
N THR A 155 -32.19 13.97 10.88
CA THR A 155 -32.07 13.22 9.62
C THR A 155 -30.60 12.88 9.38
N LEU A 156 -30.29 11.60 9.12
CA LEU A 156 -28.93 11.14 8.90
C LEU A 156 -28.26 12.03 7.85
N ALA A 157 -27.20 12.72 8.24
CA ALA A 157 -26.38 13.48 7.31
C ALA A 157 -25.74 12.51 6.29
N LEU A 158 -25.28 13.04 5.15
CA LEU A 158 -24.44 12.27 4.24
C LEU A 158 -23.22 11.74 5.02
N GLY A 159 -23.02 10.42 5.01
CA GLY A 159 -21.98 9.76 5.81
C GLY A 159 -22.43 9.28 7.21
N GLY A 160 -23.71 9.38 7.56
CA GLY A 160 -24.28 8.78 8.76
C GLY A 160 -24.26 9.70 10.00
N ASN A 161 -24.10 9.11 11.18
CA ASN A 161 -24.14 9.85 12.44
C ASN A 161 -22.95 10.83 12.55
N PRO A 162 -23.17 12.16 12.63
CA PRO A 162 -22.09 13.15 12.67
C PRO A 162 -21.14 13.01 13.88
N ASN A 163 -21.58 12.37 14.97
CA ASN A 163 -20.73 12.14 16.14
C ASN A 163 -19.60 11.12 15.88
N LEU A 164 -19.67 10.32 14.81
CA LEU A 164 -18.60 9.39 14.42
C LEU A 164 -17.32 10.12 13.98
N TRP A 165 -17.44 11.36 13.51
CA TRP A 165 -16.33 12.12 12.92
C TRP A 165 -15.67 13.09 13.91
N LYS A 166 -16.06 13.07 15.18
CA LYS A 166 -15.44 13.91 16.21
C LYS A 166 -14.02 13.44 16.50
N THR A 167 -13.06 14.36 16.45
CA THR A 167 -11.68 14.08 16.84
C THR A 167 -11.61 13.71 18.32
N VAL A 168 -11.26 12.46 18.60
CA VAL A 168 -11.10 11.94 19.98
C VAL A 168 -9.65 12.03 20.48
N ALA A 169 -8.69 12.09 19.56
CA ALA A 169 -7.26 12.21 19.82
C ALA A 169 -6.58 12.88 18.63
N ALA A 170 -5.53 13.66 18.90
CA ALA A 170 -4.65 14.24 17.89
C ALA A 170 -3.22 13.81 18.23
N CYS A 171 -2.71 12.80 17.50
CA CYS A 171 -1.37 12.28 17.73
C CYS A 171 -0.34 13.14 16.98
N SER A 172 0.87 13.25 17.53
CA SER A 172 1.97 13.96 16.88
C SER A 172 3.29 13.22 17.05
N SER A 173 4.16 13.31 16.05
CA SER A 173 5.55 12.85 16.09
C SER A 173 6.36 13.73 15.13
N SER A 174 7.68 13.69 15.26
CA SER A 174 8.61 14.49 14.45
C SER A 174 9.43 13.56 13.56
N VAL A 175 9.52 13.89 12.28
CA VAL A 175 10.35 13.20 11.30
C VAL A 175 11.50 14.11 10.85
N LYS A 176 12.70 13.54 10.71
CA LYS A 176 13.90 14.25 10.27
C LYS A 176 14.48 13.57 9.03
N ASN A 177 14.87 14.36 8.05
CA ASN A 177 15.71 13.90 6.95
C ASN A 177 17.15 13.69 7.46
N THR A 178 17.67 12.47 7.36
CA THR A 178 18.99 12.09 7.85
C THR A 178 20.01 11.84 6.75
N GLY A 179 19.60 11.85 5.48
CA GLY A 179 20.51 11.71 4.35
C GLY A 179 21.06 13.05 3.84
N SER A 180 21.71 12.99 2.68
CA SER A 180 22.50 14.10 2.10
C SER A 180 21.75 14.96 1.09
N VAL A 181 20.54 14.57 0.68
CA VAL A 181 19.73 15.28 -0.31
C VAL A 181 18.35 15.63 0.22
N ALA A 182 17.73 16.66 -0.33
CA ALA A 182 16.35 17.00 -0.02
C ALA A 182 15.39 15.88 -0.48
N GLY A 183 14.25 15.75 0.20
CA GLY A 183 13.23 14.78 -0.15
C GLY A 183 11.94 14.98 0.63
N ALA A 184 10.90 14.25 0.25
CA ALA A 184 9.62 14.21 0.94
C ALA A 184 9.30 12.79 1.42
N THR A 185 8.53 12.68 2.50
CA THR A 185 8.15 11.40 3.10
C THR A 185 6.68 11.39 3.51
N VAL A 186 6.11 10.19 3.57
CA VAL A 186 4.73 9.94 4.00
C VAL A 186 4.77 9.21 5.34
N VAL A 187 4.45 9.90 6.42
CA VAL A 187 4.37 9.30 7.76
C VAL A 187 3.03 8.57 7.91
N GLN A 188 3.07 7.32 8.33
CA GLN A 188 1.89 6.45 8.44
C GLN A 188 1.64 6.11 9.91
N LEU A 189 0.37 6.19 10.34
CA LEU A 189 -0.09 5.80 11.67
C LEU A 189 -1.01 4.59 11.54
N ALA A 190 -0.57 3.44 12.07
CA ALA A 190 -1.36 2.22 12.12
C ALA A 190 -1.74 1.88 13.56
N ARG A 191 -2.92 1.29 13.73
CA ARG A 191 -3.35 0.70 15.01
C ARG A 191 -3.41 -0.80 14.84
N PHE A 192 -2.50 -1.50 15.50
CA PHE A 192 -2.53 -2.95 15.59
C PHE A 192 -3.48 -3.35 16.72
N THR A 193 -4.46 -4.18 16.41
CA THR A 193 -5.21 -4.92 17.43
C THR A 193 -4.46 -6.22 17.69
N ALA A 194 -3.88 -6.34 18.89
CA ALA A 194 -3.37 -7.61 19.40
C ALA A 194 -4.51 -8.60 19.66
#